data_AF-A0A7L5Z0Z4-F1
#
_entry.id   AF-A0A7L5Z0Z4-F1
#
_cell.length_a   1.000
_cell.length_b   1.000
_cell.length_c   1.000
_cell.angle_alpha   90.00
_cell.angle_beta   90.00
_cell.angle_gamma   90.00
#
_symmetry.space_group_name_H-M   'P 1'
#
loop_
_entity.id
_entity.type
_entity.pdbx_description
1 polymer ?
#
loop_
_entity_poly.entity_id
_entity_poly.type
_entity_poly.pdbx_seq_one_letter_code
_entity_poly.pdbx_strand_id
1 'polypeptide(L)' 'MELAAVFVFMLVIGAAIFVYWLIVLIEALKIPASEWERTGQSQLIYVLAMFLLGIIGTLLYVLIARPKLKAG' A
#
# COMPACT_ATOMS: atom_id res chain seq x y z
N MET A 1 29.11 7.70 -2.67
CA MET A 1 28.76 6.33 -2.21
C MET A 1 27.55 6.33 -1.28
N GLU A 2 27.41 7.31 -0.39
CA GLU A 2 26.31 7.37 0.60
C GLU A 2 24.90 7.48 -0.02
N LEU A 3 24.71 8.33 -1.04
CA LEU A 3 23.41 8.48 -1.70
C LEU A 3 22.92 7.18 -2.37
N ALA A 4 23.84 6.44 -3.00
CA ALA A 4 23.53 5.15 -3.63
C ALA A 4 23.12 4.11 -2.59
N ALA A 5 23.79 4.07 -1.44
CA ALA A 5 23.44 3.17 -0.34
C ALA A 5 22.05 3.50 0.24
N VAL A 6 21.74 4.79 0.46
CA VAL A 6 20.41 5.22 0.91
C VAL A 6 19.33 4.86 -0.11
N PHE A 7 19.59 5.06 -1.41
CA PHE A 7 18.64 4.70 -2.46
C PHE A 7 18.35 3.20 -2.50
N VAL A 8 19.40 2.35 -2.45
CA VAL A 8 19.25 0.90 -2.40
C VAL A 8 18.49 0.46 -1.15
N PHE A 9 18.81 1.04 0.01
CA PHE A 9 18.12 0.75 1.27
C PHE A 9 16.62 1.09 1.19
N MET A 10 16.27 2.27 0.67
CA MET A 10 14.87 2.65 0.47
C MET A 10 14.15 1.72 -0.52
N LEU A 11 14.84 1.29 -1.57
CA LEU A 11 14.27 0.38 -2.56
C LEU A 11 13.99 -1.01 -1.96
N VAL A 12 14.91 -1.54 -1.14
CA VAL A 12 14.71 -2.82 -0.44
C VAL A 12 13.55 -2.72 0.55
N ILE A 13 13.49 -1.65 1.35
CA ILE A 13 12.38 -1.44 2.28
C ILE A 13 11.05 -1.31 1.53
N GLY A 14 11.00 -0.50 0.47
CA GLY A 14 9.81 -0.32 -0.34
C GLY A 14 9.33 -1.63 -0.95
N ALA A 15 10.25 -2.44 -1.48
CA ALA A 15 9.94 -3.76 -2.00
C ALA A 15 9.42 -4.71 -0.91
N ALA A 16 10.04 -4.73 0.27
CA ALA A 16 9.61 -5.56 1.39
C ALA A 16 8.19 -5.18 1.87
N ILE A 17 7.90 -3.88 2.01
CA ILE A 17 6.57 -3.38 2.37
C ILE A 17 5.55 -3.78 1.30
N PHE A 18 5.90 -3.65 0.02
CA PHE A 18 5.00 -4.00 -1.08
C PHE A 18 4.70 -5.51 -1.13
N VAL A 19 5.72 -6.36 -0.95
CA VAL A 19 5.54 -7.81 -0.87
C VAL A 19 4.67 -8.19 0.33
N TYR A 20 4.91 -7.59 1.50
CA TYR A 20 4.07 -7.82 2.68
C TYR A 20 2.60 -7.41 2.42
N TRP A 21 2.38 -6.26 1.79
CA TRP A 21 1.04 -5.80 1.41
C TRP A 21 0.32 -6.80 0.48
N LEU A 22 1.02 -7.37 -0.51
CA LEU A 22 0.47 -8.41 -1.38
C LEU A 22 0.13 -9.70 -0.62
N ILE A 23 0.99 -10.11 0.32
CA ILE A 23 0.74 -11.31 1.14
C ILE A 23 -0.55 -11.16 1.94
N VAL A 24 -0.72 -10.02 2.63
CA VAL A 24 -1.94 -9.74 3.41
C VAL A 24 -3.18 -9.71 2.51
N LEU A 25 -3.08 -9.15 1.29
CA LEU A 25 -4.18 -9.17 0.32
C LEU A 25 -4.56 -10.59 -0.08
N ILE A 26 -3.57 -11.43 -0.38
CA ILE A 26 -3.78 -12.83 -0.75
C ILE A 26 -4.41 -13.60 0.42
N GLU A 27 -3.95 -13.39 1.65
CA GLU A 27 -4.53 -14.00 2.85
C GLU A 27 -6.00 -13.61 3.03
N ALA A 28 -6.33 -12.32 2.88
CA ALA A 28 -7.70 -11.84 2.96
C ALA A 28 -8.60 -12.49 1.89
N LEU A 29 -8.08 -12.71 0.67
CA LEU A 29 -8.79 -13.35 -0.43
C LEU A 29 -8.94 -14.87 -0.28
N LYS A 30 -8.05 -15.52 0.48
CA LYS A 30 -8.14 -16.96 0.79
C LYS A 30 -9.25 -17.28 1.79
N ILE A 31 -9.66 -16.30 2.62
CA ILE A 31 -10.76 -16.47 3.57
C ILE A 31 -12.08 -16.42 2.80
N PRO A 32 -12.94 -17.47 2.87
CA PRO A 32 -14.23 -17.48 2.20
C PRO A 32 -15.12 -16.32 2.64
N ALA A 33 -15.87 -15.71 1.71
CA ALA A 33 -16.76 -14.59 2.01
C ALA A 33 -17.76 -14.88 3.15
N SER A 34 -18.22 -16.12 3.27
CA SER A 34 -19.11 -16.56 4.36
C SER A 34 -18.49 -16.38 5.75
N GLU A 35 -17.17 -16.56 5.90
CA GLU A 35 -16.48 -16.35 7.19
C GLU A 35 -16.41 -14.86 7.55
N TRP A 36 -16.28 -13.97 6.55
CA TRP A 36 -16.34 -12.53 6.78
C TRP A 36 -17.73 -12.11 7.28
N GLU A 37 -18.78 -12.56 6.60
CA GLU A 37 -20.16 -12.25 6.94
C GLU A 37 -20.55 -12.77 8.33
N ARG A 38 -20.06 -13.94 8.73
CA ARG A 38 -20.24 -14.48 10.09
C ARG A 38 -19.71 -13.58 11.19
N THR A 39 -18.73 -12.72 10.89
CA THR A 39 -18.17 -11.74 11.82
C THR A 39 -18.76 -10.34 11.65
N GLY A 40 -19.76 -10.18 10.78
CA GLY A 40 -20.35 -8.88 10.44
C GLY A 40 -19.42 -7.99 9.59
N GLN A 41 -18.38 -8.56 8.99
CA GLN A 41 -17.41 -7.83 8.17
C GLN A 41 -17.65 -8.09 6.69
N SER A 42 -17.19 -7.17 5.84
CA SER A 42 -17.25 -7.32 4.38
C SER A 42 -15.85 -7.45 3.81
N GLN A 43 -15.57 -8.61 3.21
CA GLN A 43 -14.33 -8.87 2.47
C GLN A 43 -14.10 -7.83 1.38
N LEU A 44 -15.16 -7.44 0.66
CA LEU A 44 -15.09 -6.42 -0.39
C LEU A 44 -14.65 -5.07 0.17
N ILE A 45 -15.24 -4.62 1.28
CA ILE A 45 -14.86 -3.35 1.93
C ILE A 45 -13.41 -3.41 2.39
N TYR A 46 -12.97 -4.53 2.98
CA TYR A 46 -11.59 -4.71 3.42
C TYR A 46 -10.60 -4.62 2.27
N VAL A 47 -10.86 -5.33 1.16
CA VAL A 47 -10.02 -5.31 -0.04
C VAL A 47 -9.99 -3.91 -0.65
N LEU A 48 -11.15 -3.26 -0.80
CA LEU A 48 -11.23 -1.89 -1.31
C LEU A 48 -10.46 -0.90 -0.43
N ALA A 49 -10.56 -1.01 0.89
CA ALA A 49 -9.80 -0.18 1.82
C ALA A 49 -8.29 -0.38 1.64
N MET A 50 -7.82 -1.62 1.47
CA MET A 50 -6.41 -1.91 1.20
C MET A 50 -5.91 -1.27 -0.10
N PHE A 51 -6.69 -1.32 -1.18
CA PHE A 51 -6.37 -0.65 -2.44
C PHE A 51 -6.35 0.87 -2.29
N LEU A 52 -7.37 1.45 -1.65
CA LEU A 52 -7.48 2.89 -1.47
C LEU A 52 -6.34 3.44 -0.62
N LEU A 53 -5.90 2.74 0.43
CA LEU A 53 -4.77 3.17 1.26
C LEU A 53 -3.46 3.27 0.44
N GLY A 54 -3.22 2.34 -0.47
CA GLY A 54 -2.06 2.40 -1.39
C GLY A 54 -2.12 3.61 -2.34
N ILE A 55 -3.31 3.89 -2.88
CA ILE A 55 -3.54 5.04 -3.77
C ILE A 55 -3.41 6.36 -3.00
N ILE A 56 -4.03 6.46 -1.82
CA ILE A 56 -4.02 7.67 -0.99
C ILE A 56 -2.58 8.06 -0.62
N GLY A 57 -1.73 7.10 -0.20
CA GLY A 57 -0.33 7.39 0.09
C GLY A 57 0.41 8.01 -1.11
N THR A 58 0.15 7.47 -2.31
CA THR A 58 0.72 7.98 -3.56
C THR A 58 0.21 9.39 -3.88
N LEU A 59 -1.11 9.62 -3.75
CA LEU A 59 -1.72 10.92 -4.00
C LEU A 59 -1.18 11.99 -3.04
N LEU A 60 -1.08 11.69 -1.74
CA LEU A 60 -0.52 12.60 -0.75
C LEU A 60 0.93 12.98 -1.09
N TYR A 61 1.74 12.02 -1.50
CA TYR A 61 3.11 12.28 -1.93
C TYR A 61 3.18 13.20 -3.15
N VAL A 62 2.36 12.94 -4.17
CA VAL A 62 2.37 13.71 -5.43
C VAL A 62 1.81 15.12 -5.27
N LEU A 63 0.77 15.28 -4.44
CA LEU A 63 0.05 16.54 -4.29
C LEU A 63 0.67 17.45 -3.24
N ILE A 64 1.14 16.90 -2.11
CA ILE A 64 1.62 17.68 -0.97
C ILE A 64 3.14 17.83 -0.97
N ALA A 65 3.89 16.78 -1.30
CA ALA A 65 5.34 16.80 -1.13
C ALA A 65 6.10 17.49 -2.27
N ARG A 66 5.44 17.79 -3.41
CA ARG A 66 6.10 18.35 -4.61
C ARG A 66 5.46 19.60 -5.27
N PRO A 67 4.75 20.51 -4.57
CA PRO A 67 4.12 21.65 -5.23
C PRO A 67 5.15 22.59 -5.88
N LYS A 68 6.32 22.81 -5.25
CA LYS A 68 7.39 23.69 -5.78
C LYS A 68 8.15 23.14 -6.98
N LEU A 69 8.08 21.83 -7.24
CA LEU A 69 8.70 21.20 -8.41
C LEU A 69 7.80 21.26 -9.66
N LYS A 70 6.54 21.66 -9.50
CA LYS A 70 5.54 21.74 -10.58
C LYS A 70 5.30 23.15 -11.11
N ALA A 71 5.90 24.16 -10.47
CA ALA A 71 5.72 25.59 -10.80
C ALA A 71 6.89 26.18 -11.62
N GLY A 72 7.73 25.31 -12.20
CA GLY A 72 8.79 25.71 -13.13
C GLY A 72 8.26 25.86 -14.55
#